data_AF-R7UN82-F1
#
_entry.id   AF-R7UN82-F1
#
_cell.length_a   1.000
_cell.length_b   1.000
_cell.length_c   1.000
_cell.angle_alpha   90.00
_cell.angle_beta   90.00
_cell.angle_gamma   90.00
#
_symmetry.space_group_name_H-M   'P 1'
#
loop_
_entity.id
_entity.type
_entity.pdbx_description
1 polymer ?
#
loop_
_entity_poly.entity_id
_entity_poly.type
_entity_poly.pdbx_seq_one_letter_code
_entity_poly.pdbx_strand_id
1 'polypeptide(L)'
;MDNAVVVAMYNVPYRASSLDIVDFFQGFPVDPHSVQLLQTADGRRTGEVNVTFPSVEDAAMAVQQLDHQDFMGRAVELCIL
;
A
#
# COMPACT_ATOMS: atom_id res chain seq x y z
N MET A 1 -10.02 -20.39 3.39
CA MET A 1 -10.48 -19.33 4.31
C MET A 1 -9.44 -18.25 4.21
N ASP A 2 -9.60 -17.46 3.15
CA ASP A 2 -8.74 -16.36 2.76
C ASP A 2 -9.01 -15.22 3.74
N ASN A 3 -8.21 -15.14 4.81
CA ASN A 3 -8.26 -14.01 5.73
C ASN A 3 -7.43 -12.90 5.10
N ALA A 4 -8.02 -12.24 4.09
CA ALA A 4 -7.42 -11.09 3.46
C ALA A 4 -7.18 -10.01 4.52
N VAL A 5 -6.02 -9.36 4.44
CA VAL A 5 -5.56 -8.35 5.39
C VAL A 5 -5.30 -7.05 4.65
N VAL A 6 -5.66 -5.93 5.24
CA VAL A 6 -5.39 -4.62 4.66
C VAL A 6 -4.14 -4.03 5.31
N VAL A 7 -3.22 -3.57 4.46
CA VAL A 7 -2.11 -2.71 4.85
C VAL A 7 -2.41 -1.29 4.40
N ALA A 8 -2.40 -0.35 5.33
CA ALA A 8 -2.44 1.07 5.03
C ALA A 8 -1.01 1.58 4.76
N MET A 9 -0.86 2.34 3.70
CA MET A 9 0.37 3.01 3.29
C MET A 9 0.16 4.52 3.33
N TYR A 10 1.01 5.23 4.09
CA TYR A 10 0.92 6.67 4.34
C TYR A 10 2.05 7.44 3.67
N ASN A 11 1.87 8.76 3.60
CA ASN A 11 2.81 9.72 3.00
C ASN A 11 3.09 9.49 1.51
N VAL A 12 2.14 8.89 0.80
CA VAL A 12 2.26 8.59 -0.63
C VAL A 12 2.15 9.87 -1.46
N PRO A 13 3.06 10.11 -2.43
CA PRO A 13 2.92 11.22 -3.38
C PRO A 13 1.59 11.14 -4.15
N TYR A 14 0.88 12.26 -4.27
CA TYR A 14 -0.44 12.31 -4.92
C TYR A 14 -0.47 11.87 -6.39
N ARG A 15 0.68 11.85 -7.05
CA ARG A 15 0.83 11.41 -8.45
C ARG A 15 0.99 9.90 -8.61
N ALA A 16 1.14 9.15 -7.51
CA ALA A 16 1.32 7.71 -7.56
C ALA A 16 0.07 7.01 -8.12
N SER A 17 0.30 6.06 -9.01
CA SER A 17 -0.70 5.18 -9.60
C SER A 17 -0.74 3.83 -8.88
N SER A 18 -1.78 3.02 -9.10
CA SER A 18 -1.84 1.67 -8.54
C SER A 18 -0.69 0.78 -9.02
N LEU A 19 -0.17 0.99 -10.24
CA LEU A 19 0.99 0.27 -10.75
C LEU A 19 2.26 0.62 -9.97
N ASP A 20 2.48 1.90 -9.63
CA ASP A 20 3.62 2.31 -8.81
C ASP A 20 3.58 1.65 -7.42
N ILE A 21 2.37 1.49 -6.84
CA ILE A 21 2.18 0.79 -5.57
C ILE A 21 2.50 -0.69 -5.70
N VAL A 22 2.05 -1.35 -6.76
CA VAL A 22 2.38 -2.76 -7.03
C VAL A 22 3.88 -2.95 -7.19
N ASP A 23 4.55 -2.04 -7.91
CA ASP A 23 6.01 -2.06 -8.09
C ASP A 23 6.75 -1.84 -6.75
N PHE A 24 6.23 -1.01 -5.84
CA PHE A 24 6.78 -0.85 -4.50
C PHE A 24 6.69 -2.14 -3.67
N PHE A 25 5.60 -2.91 -3.83
CA PHE A 25 5.41 -4.22 -3.18
C PHE A 25 5.95 -5.40 -4.01
N GLN A 26 6.90 -5.16 -4.94
CA GLN A 26 7.47 -6.22 -5.77
C GLN A 26 8.06 -7.36 -4.93
N GLY A 27 7.62 -8.59 -5.19
CA GLY A 27 7.99 -9.78 -4.39
C GLY A 27 6.91 -10.21 -3.40
N PHE A 28 5.85 -9.42 -3.22
CA PHE A 28 4.66 -9.79 -2.47
C PHE A 28 3.44 -10.01 -3.40
N PRO A 29 2.44 -10.80 -2.99
CA PRO A 29 1.27 -11.09 -3.81
C PRO A 29 0.25 -9.93 -3.80
N VAL A 30 0.64 -8.78 -4.36
CA VAL A 30 -0.20 -7.59 -4.51
C VAL A 30 -0.54 -7.39 -5.98
N ASP A 31 -1.80 -7.09 -6.28
CA ASP A 31 -2.29 -6.85 -7.64
C ASP A 31 -2.91 -5.44 -7.77
N PRO A 32 -2.97 -4.86 -8.98
CA PRO A 32 -3.48 -3.49 -9.15
C PRO A 32 -4.94 -3.28 -8.69
N HIS A 33 -5.76 -4.33 -8.62
CA HIS A 33 -7.14 -4.27 -8.14
C HIS A 33 -7.23 -4.37 -6.61
N SER A 34 -6.19 -4.87 -5.93
CA SER A 34 -6.10 -4.90 -4.47
C SER A 34 -5.64 -3.56 -3.88
N VAL A 35 -5.25 -2.60 -4.73
CA VAL A 35 -4.80 -1.26 -4.38
C VAL A 35 -5.94 -0.24 -4.47
N GLN A 36 -6.28 0.35 -3.34
CA GLN A 36 -7.25 1.44 -3.24
C GLN A 36 -6.56 2.75 -2.85
N LEU A 37 -6.33 3.61 -3.84
CA LEU A 37 -5.81 4.95 -3.64
C LEU A 37 -6.91 5.86 -3.05
N LEU A 38 -6.75 6.33 -1.81
CA LEU A 38 -7.80 7.07 -1.10
C LEU A 38 -7.93 8.51 -1.61
N GLN A 39 -9.18 8.98 -1.62
CA GLN A 39 -9.55 10.32 -2.06
C GLN A 39 -10.57 10.91 -1.10
N THR A 40 -10.52 12.24 -0.97
CA THR A 40 -11.56 13.02 -0.31
C THR A 40 -12.85 13.02 -1.15
N ALA A 41 -13.96 13.48 -0.56
CA ALA A 41 -15.24 13.57 -1.25
C ALA A 41 -15.22 14.48 -2.51
N ASP A 42 -14.31 15.46 -2.54
CA ASP A 42 -14.05 16.34 -3.69
C ASP A 42 -13.01 15.77 -4.68
N GLY A 43 -12.60 14.51 -4.52
CA GLY A 43 -11.76 13.76 -5.47
C GLY A 43 -10.25 13.99 -5.32
N ARG A 44 -9.81 14.70 -4.28
CA ARG A 44 -8.38 14.97 -4.05
C ARG A 44 -7.73 13.78 -3.37
N ARG A 45 -6.53 13.41 -3.82
CA ARG A 45 -5.73 12.34 -3.20
C ARG A 45 -5.36 12.73 -1.76
N THR A 46 -5.54 11.81 -0.83
CA THR A 46 -5.19 12.03 0.59
C THR A 46 -3.70 11.75 0.86
N GLY A 47 -3.04 10.97 0.00
CA GLY A 47 -1.70 10.44 0.26
C GLY A 47 -1.73 9.16 1.09
N GLU A 48 -2.91 8.56 1.24
CA GLU A 48 -3.16 7.28 1.88
C GLU A 48 -3.59 6.26 0.84
N VAL A 49 -3.15 5.02 1.00
CA VAL A 49 -3.46 3.91 0.12
C VAL A 49 -3.74 2.69 0.98
N ASN A 50 -4.82 1.98 0.66
CA ASN A 50 -5.07 0.65 1.24
C ASN A 50 -4.66 -0.42 0.23
N VAL A 51 -3.90 -1.40 0.69
CA VAL A 51 -3.45 -2.54 -0.11
C VAL A 51 -3.95 -3.82 0.53
N THR A 52 -4.75 -4.59 -0.19
CA THR A 52 -5.26 -5.88 0.29
C THR A 52 -4.28 -6.99 -0.04
N PHE A 53 -3.85 -7.70 0.99
CA PHE A 53 -3.01 -8.89 0.90
C PHE A 53 -3.88 -10.15 1.09
N PRO A 54 -3.56 -11.26 0.39
CA PRO A 54 -4.29 -12.51 0.54
C PRO A 54 -4.00 -13.24 1.86
N SER A 55 -2.92 -12.88 2.57
CA SER A 55 -2.53 -13.50 3.84
C SER A 55 -1.95 -12.50 4.85
N VAL A 56 -2.15 -12.79 6.13
CA VAL A 56 -1.54 -12.05 7.25
C VAL A 56 -0.02 -12.16 7.23
N GLU A 57 0.52 -13.32 6.82
CA GLU A 57 1.95 -13.60 6.80
C GLU A 57 2.66 -12.73 5.77
N ASP A 58 2.12 -12.63 4.55
CA ASP A 58 2.64 -11.76 3.49
C ASP A 58 2.56 -10.28 3.91
N ALA A 59 1.44 -9.85 4.49
CA ALA A 59 1.27 -8.49 4.99
C ALA A 59 2.30 -8.16 6.08
N ALA A 60 2.50 -9.04 7.05
CA ALA A 60 3.47 -8.86 8.13
C ALA A 60 4.91 -8.79 7.61
N MET A 61 5.27 -9.66 6.67
CA MET A 61 6.59 -9.62 6.03
C MET A 61 6.78 -8.35 5.20
N ALA A 62 5.76 -7.89 4.46
CA ALA A 62 5.82 -6.66 3.68
C ALA A 62 6.03 -5.45 4.57
N VAL A 63 5.24 -5.32 5.65
CA VAL A 63 5.40 -4.21 6.62
C VAL A 63 6.79 -4.26 7.25
N GLN A 64 7.26 -5.43 7.70
CA GLN A 64 8.60 -5.56 8.30
C GLN A 64 9.72 -5.10 7.36
N GLN A 65 9.61 -5.39 6.06
CA GLN A 65 10.68 -5.13 5.09
C GLN A 65 10.60 -3.74 4.44
N LEU A 66 9.39 -3.21 4.27
CA LEU A 66 9.13 -2.04 3.43
C LEU A 66 8.72 -0.80 4.23
N ASP A 67 8.44 -0.93 5.53
CA ASP A 67 8.14 0.24 6.37
C ASP A 67 9.32 1.23 6.39
N HIS A 68 9.01 2.52 6.30
CA HIS A 68 9.96 3.63 6.17
C HIS A 68 10.88 3.61 4.94
N GLN A 69 10.64 2.75 3.95
CA GLN A 69 11.40 2.78 2.68
C GLN A 69 11.10 4.02 1.84
N ASP A 70 12.03 4.38 0.95
CA ASP A 70 11.79 5.43 -0.03
C ASP A 70 10.79 4.97 -1.08
N PHE A 71 9.75 5.77 -1.29
CA PHE A 71 8.82 5.65 -2.39
C PHE A 71 8.71 6.99 -3.12
N MET A 72 9.34 7.06 -4.29
CA MET A 72 9.39 8.24 -5.15
C MET A 72 9.88 9.52 -4.41
N GLY A 73 10.89 9.40 -3.55
CA GLY A 73 11.45 10.52 -2.79
C GLY A 73 10.72 10.85 -1.49
N ARG A 74 9.89 9.95 -0.97
CA ARG A 74 9.22 10.06 0.33
C ARG A 74 9.40 8.79 1.13
N ALA A 75 9.78 8.90 2.40
CA ALA A 75 9.69 7.79 3.34
C ALA A 75 8.21 7.53 3.64
N VAL A 76 7.74 6.31 3.36
CA VAL A 76 6.35 5.89 3.57
C VAL A 76 6.20 5.14 4.88
N GLU A 77 5.02 5.14 5.45
CA GLU A 77 4.73 4.36 6.67
C GLU A 77 3.72 3.28 6.31
N LEU A 78 3.93 2.06 6.81
CA LEU A 78 3.07 0.91 6.56
C LEU A 78 2.47 0.39 7.88
N CYS A 79 1.16 0.18 7.90
CA CYS A 79 0.44 -0.32 9.07
C CYS A 79 -0.56 -1.40 8.68
N ILE A 80 -0.58 -2.52 9.42
CA ILE A 80 -1.63 -3.53 9.28
C ILE A 80 -2.89 -3.04 10.01
N LEU A 81 -4.05 -3.12 9.34
CA LEU A 81 -5.36 -2.76 9.89
C LEU A 81 -6.13 -3.95 10.45
#